data_AF-A0A1I2B799-F1
#
_entry.id   AF-A0A1I2B799-F1
#
_cell.length_a   1.000
_cell.length_b   1.000
_cell.length_c   1.000
_cell.angle_alpha   90.00
_cell.angle_beta   90.00
_cell.angle_gamma   90.00
#
_symmetry.space_group_name_H-M   'P 1'
#
loop_
_entity.id
_entity.type
_entity.pdbx_description
1 polymer ?
#
loop_
_entity_poly.entity_id
_entity_poly.type
_entity_poly.pdbx_seq_one_letter_code
_entity_poly.pdbx_strand_id
1 'polypeptide(L)'
;MADSMWIRVPVAIKAKVTEDLKLKIIGDLQNTIKQMEADLNQFDFQAKQVMNQAANDLSAAPRLREQIEVERKKRTDAKAEAEEQLKQANNLQLGAEIGYGTPMERMVEVKIGDNLQALMGAEILTEDGKIIAFRM
;
A
#
# COMPACT_ATOMS: atom_id res chain seq x y z
N MET A 1 -5.27 -25.60 36.83
CA MET A 1 -5.33 -25.42 35.37
C MET A 1 -4.85 -24.01 35.08
N ALA A 2 -4.39 -23.69 33.86
CA ALA A 2 -3.98 -22.31 33.57
C ALA A 2 -5.24 -21.43 33.44
N ASP A 3 -5.45 -20.53 34.41
CA ASP A 3 -6.64 -19.66 34.46
C ASP A 3 -6.42 -18.35 33.67
N SER A 4 -5.23 -18.19 33.07
CA SER A 4 -4.88 -17.07 32.20
C SER A 4 -3.97 -17.49 31.03
N MET A 5 -3.94 -16.66 29.98
CA MET A 5 -3.10 -16.84 28.80
C MET A 5 -2.63 -15.47 28.27
N TRP A 6 -1.43 -15.41 27.71
CA TRP A 6 -0.96 -14.23 26.98
C TRP A 6 -1.26 -14.38 25.49
N ILE A 7 -1.93 -13.38 24.92
CA ILE A 7 -2.23 -13.32 23.50
C ILE A 7 -1.64 -12.05 22.89
N ARG A 8 -1.48 -12.06 21.57
CA ARG A 8 -1.16 -10.86 20.80
C ARG A 8 -2.42 -10.34 20.14
N VAL A 9 -2.69 -9.05 20.30
CA VAL A 9 -3.81 -8.37 19.66
C VAL A 9 -3.29 -7.22 18.79
N PRO A 10 -3.90 -7.00 17.61
CA PRO A 10 -3.48 -5.95 16.70
C PRO A 10 -3.76 -4.56 17.29
N VAL A 11 -2.90 -3.62 16.95
CA VAL A 11 -2.99 -2.19 17.28
C VAL A 11 -2.83 -1.40 15.99
N ALA A 12 -3.88 -0.69 15.60
CA ALA A 12 -3.84 0.17 14.43
C ALA A 12 -2.95 1.39 14.70
N ILE A 13 -2.21 1.84 13.69
CA ILE A 13 -1.47 3.10 13.76
C ILE A 13 -2.18 4.11 12.87
N LYS A 14 -2.55 5.24 13.47
CA LYS A 14 -3.07 6.41 12.76
C LYS A 14 -2.08 7.55 12.87
N ALA A 15 -1.96 8.34 11.81
CA ALA A 15 -1.19 9.56 11.81
C ALA A 15 -2.10 10.76 11.57
N LYS A 16 -1.87 11.82 12.35
CA LYS A 16 -2.43 13.13 12.11
C LYS A 16 -1.69 13.77 10.93
N VAL A 17 -2.45 14.24 9.94
CA VAL A 17 -1.89 14.87 8.74
C VAL A 17 -1.26 16.20 9.10
N THR A 18 0.06 16.26 9.06
CA THR A 18 0.88 17.47 9.14
C THR A 18 1.32 17.89 7.74
N GLU A 19 1.88 19.10 7.61
CA GLU A 19 2.46 19.55 6.34
C GLU A 19 3.60 18.62 5.89
N ASP A 20 4.53 18.31 6.81
CA ASP A 20 5.66 17.42 6.54
C ASP A 20 5.21 16.02 6.13
N LEU A 21 4.25 15.44 6.85
CA LEU A 21 3.71 14.13 6.50
C LEU A 21 3.04 14.14 5.12
N LYS A 22 2.24 15.18 4.83
CA LYS A 22 1.57 15.31 3.53
C LYS A 22 2.58 15.43 2.40
N LEU A 23 3.60 16.27 2.55
CA LEU A 23 4.68 16.43 1.57
C LEU A 23 5.45 15.12 1.36
N LYS A 24 5.72 14.39 2.44
CA LYS A 24 6.37 13.07 2.37
C LYS A 24 5.55 12.08 1.57
N ILE A 25 4.24 11.93 1.87
CA ILE A 25 3.35 11.01 1.14
C ILE A 25 3.29 11.36 -0.34
N ILE A 26 3.15 12.66 -0.67
CA ILE A 26 3.12 13.13 -2.05
C ILE A 26 4.44 12.81 -2.77
N GLY A 27 5.57 13.10 -2.13
CA GLY A 27 6.90 12.83 -2.69
C GLY A 27 7.15 11.34 -2.95
N ASP A 28 6.78 10.48 -2.00
CA ASP A 28 6.91 9.03 -2.13
C ASP A 28 6.04 8.48 -3.28
N LEU A 29 4.80 8.96 -3.41
CA LEU A 29 3.90 8.60 -4.51
C LEU A 29 4.42 9.09 -5.86
N GLN A 30 4.91 10.34 -5.95
CA GLN A 30 5.51 10.88 -7.18
C GLN A 30 6.73 10.07 -7.63
N ASN A 31 7.60 9.70 -6.68
CA ASN A 31 8.75 8.84 -6.97
C ASN A 31 8.32 7.45 -7.45
N THR A 32 7.29 6.88 -6.82
CA THR A 32 6.73 5.58 -7.22
C THR A 32 6.15 5.62 -8.63
N ILE A 33 5.35 6.64 -8.95
CA ILE A 33 4.79 6.82 -10.30
C ILE A 33 5.91 6.97 -11.33
N LYS A 34 6.94 7.78 -11.04
CA LYS A 34 8.08 7.97 -11.94
C LYS A 34 8.83 6.65 -12.22
N GLN A 35 8.99 5.79 -11.20
CA GLN A 35 9.58 4.46 -11.39
C GLN A 35 8.68 3.56 -12.25
N MET A 36 7.37 3.54 -11.98
CA MET A 36 6.40 2.79 -12.78
C MET A 36 6.38 3.25 -14.25
N GLU A 37 6.54 4.56 -14.52
CA GLU A 37 6.67 5.09 -15.88
C GLU A 37 7.93 4.58 -16.58
N ALA A 38 9.08 4.61 -15.90
CA ALA A 38 10.33 4.10 -16.44
C ALA A 38 10.22 2.60 -16.76
N ASP A 39 9.64 1.82 -15.84
CA ASP A 39 9.42 0.39 -16.00
C ASP A 39 8.47 0.08 -17.16
N LEU A 40 7.40 0.85 -17.32
CA LEU A 40 6.46 0.70 -18.44
C LEU A 40 7.13 1.03 -19.78
N ASN A 41 7.92 2.10 -19.84
CA ASN A 41 8.66 2.47 -21.06
C ASN A 41 9.70 1.41 -21.44
N GLN A 42 10.41 0.85 -20.45
CA GLN A 42 11.34 -0.24 -20.67
C GLN A 42 10.63 -1.51 -21.16
N PHE A 43 9.51 -1.86 -20.53
CA PHE A 43 8.67 -2.98 -20.95
C PHE A 43 8.21 -2.80 -22.41
N ASP A 44 7.77 -1.60 -22.78
CA ASP A 44 7.31 -1.29 -24.14
C ASP A 44 8.41 -1.45 -25.20
N PHE A 45 9.62 -1.04 -24.86
CA PHE A 45 10.77 -1.21 -25.72
C PHE A 45 11.09 -2.70 -25.93
N GLN A 46 11.15 -3.47 -24.85
CA GLN A 46 11.40 -4.92 -24.90
C GLN A 46 10.28 -5.65 -25.66
N ALA A 47 9.02 -5.31 -25.40
CA ALA A 47 7.86 -5.88 -26.09
C ALA A 47 7.94 -5.67 -27.60
N LYS A 48 8.32 -4.46 -28.06
CA LYS A 48 8.51 -4.18 -29.49
C LYS A 48 9.62 -5.03 -30.11
N GLN A 49 10.75 -5.20 -29.42
CA GLN A 49 11.86 -6.02 -29.92
C GLN A 49 11.45 -7.49 -30.07
N VAL A 50 10.80 -8.06 -29.04
CA VAL A 50 10.33 -9.46 -29.06
C VAL A 50 9.27 -9.66 -30.15
N MET A 51 8.35 -8.71 -30.31
CA MET A 51 7.34 -8.74 -31.38
C MET A 51 7.96 -8.70 -32.78
N ASN A 52 9.01 -7.90 -32.99
CA ASN A 52 9.72 -7.84 -34.27
C ASN A 52 10.44 -9.17 -34.58
N GLN A 53 10.98 -9.85 -33.58
CA GLN A 53 11.60 -11.17 -33.75
C GLN A 53 10.56 -12.25 -34.06
N ALA A 54 9.43 -12.22 -33.36
CA ALA A 54 8.30 -13.14 -33.56
C ALA A 54 7.53 -12.89 -34.88
N ALA A 55 7.73 -11.75 -35.54
CA ALA A 55 7.11 -11.47 -36.83
C ALA A 55 7.51 -12.48 -37.93
N ASN A 56 8.64 -13.16 -37.77
CA ASN A 56 9.09 -14.22 -38.67
C ASN A 56 8.41 -15.59 -38.39
N ASP A 57 7.69 -15.73 -37.28
CA ASP A 57 6.92 -16.94 -36.91
C ASP A 57 5.42 -16.60 -36.77
N LEU A 58 4.68 -16.81 -37.86
CA LEU A 58 3.25 -16.47 -37.96
C LEU A 58 2.36 -17.22 -36.95
N SER A 59 2.83 -18.32 -36.36
CA SER A 59 2.01 -19.17 -35.48
C SER A 59 2.02 -18.72 -34.01
N ALA A 60 3.13 -18.14 -33.54
CA ALA A 60 3.31 -17.71 -32.15
C ALA A 60 2.93 -16.24 -31.90
N ALA A 61 2.91 -15.41 -32.96
CA ALA A 61 2.71 -13.96 -32.84
C ALA A 61 1.40 -13.51 -32.15
N PRO A 62 0.23 -14.17 -32.36
CA PRO A 62 -1.01 -13.73 -31.71
C PRO A 62 -1.02 -13.94 -30.19
N ARG A 63 -0.55 -15.10 -29.72
CA ARG A 63 -0.48 -15.41 -28.28
C ARG A 63 0.49 -14.49 -27.55
N LEU A 64 1.63 -14.20 -28.18
CA LEU A 64 2.62 -13.27 -27.64
C LEU A 64 2.06 -11.84 -27.53
N ARG A 65 1.30 -11.37 -28.52
CA ARG A 65 0.63 -10.05 -28.46
C ARG A 65 -0.33 -9.96 -27.29
N GLU A 66 -1.19 -10.97 -27.13
CA GLU A 66 -2.17 -11.00 -26.03
C GLU A 66 -1.47 -10.95 -24.66
N GLN A 67 -0.40 -11.74 -24.47
CA GLN A 67 0.39 -11.71 -23.24
C GLN A 67 1.00 -10.31 -22.98
N ILE A 68 1.56 -9.68 -24.01
CA ILE A 68 2.12 -8.32 -23.91
C ILE A 68 1.03 -7.31 -23.54
N GLU A 69 -0.16 -7.42 -24.12
CA GLU A 69 -1.28 -6.52 -23.83
C GLU A 69 -1.79 -6.67 -22.40
N VAL A 70 -1.93 -7.91 -21.90
CA VAL A 70 -2.31 -8.18 -20.51
C VAL A 70 -1.30 -7.59 -19.54
N GLU A 71 -0.01 -7.84 -19.79
CA GLU A 71 1.08 -7.36 -18.93
C GLU A 71 1.25 -5.83 -18.98
N ARG A 72 1.04 -5.22 -20.16
CA ARG A 72 0.97 -3.76 -20.32
C ARG A 72 -0.18 -3.20 -19.51
N LYS A 73 -1.38 -3.77 -19.68
CA LYS A 73 -2.59 -3.32 -18.99
C LYS A 73 -2.44 -3.36 -17.48
N LYS A 74 -1.88 -4.44 -16.94
CA LYS A 74 -1.61 -4.57 -15.50
C LYS A 74 -0.71 -3.44 -14.98
N ARG A 75 0.34 -3.08 -15.72
CA ARG A 75 1.25 -1.99 -15.35
C ARG A 75 0.58 -0.62 -15.47
N THR A 76 -0.19 -0.39 -16.53
CA THR A 76 -0.91 0.89 -16.70
C THR A 76 -1.99 1.09 -15.66
N ASP A 77 -2.71 0.02 -15.30
CA ASP A 77 -3.75 0.08 -14.27
C ASP A 77 -3.12 0.34 -12.89
N ALA A 78 -2.02 -0.33 -12.55
CA ALA A 78 -1.28 -0.06 -11.30
C ALA A 78 -0.75 1.39 -11.23
N LYS A 79 -0.25 1.92 -12.35
CA LYS A 79 0.17 3.33 -12.43
C LYS A 79 -1.01 4.28 -12.21
N ALA A 80 -2.15 4.02 -12.87
CA ALA A 80 -3.34 4.85 -12.75
C ALA A 80 -3.89 4.85 -11.30
N GLU A 81 -3.81 3.71 -10.60
CA GLU A 81 -4.14 3.61 -9.19
C GLU A 81 -3.22 4.50 -8.33
N ALA A 82 -1.90 4.46 -8.57
CA ALA A 82 -0.94 5.32 -7.87
C ALA A 82 -1.18 6.81 -8.16
N GLU A 83 -1.53 7.17 -9.40
CA GLU A 83 -1.91 8.55 -9.77
C GLU A 83 -3.18 9.00 -9.05
N GLU A 84 -4.16 8.11 -8.85
CA GLU A 84 -5.37 8.43 -8.09
C GLU A 84 -5.07 8.58 -6.59
N GLN A 85 -4.23 7.71 -6.02
CA GLN A 85 -3.73 7.87 -4.65
C GLN A 85 -3.00 9.21 -4.47
N LEU A 86 -2.23 9.65 -5.46
CA LEU A 86 -1.58 10.96 -5.45
C LEU A 86 -2.60 12.10 -5.41
N LYS A 87 -3.69 12.03 -6.20
CA LYS A 87 -4.76 13.04 -6.13
C LYS A 87 -5.42 13.07 -4.75
N GLN A 88 -5.69 11.91 -4.16
CA GLN A 88 -6.25 11.80 -2.82
C GLN A 88 -5.31 12.40 -1.77
N ALA A 89 -4.00 12.10 -1.86
CA ALA A 89 -2.98 12.65 -0.98
C ALA A 89 -2.92 14.18 -1.06
N ASN A 90 -3.05 14.76 -2.26
CA ASN A 90 -3.13 16.22 -2.44
C ASN A 90 -4.34 16.84 -1.75
N ASN A 91 -5.45 16.11 -1.67
CA ASN A 91 -6.69 16.57 -1.04
C ASN A 91 -6.77 16.28 0.48
N LEU A 92 -5.74 15.66 1.07
CA LEU A 92 -5.70 15.44 2.52
C LEU A 92 -5.76 16.76 3.27
N GLN A 93 -6.68 16.84 4.23
CA GLN A 93 -6.86 17.98 5.11
C GLN A 93 -5.86 17.89 6.27
N LEU A 94 -5.22 19.01 6.61
CA LEU A 94 -4.36 19.08 7.79
C LEU A 94 -5.18 18.78 9.04
N GLY A 95 -4.60 18.01 9.96
CA GLY A 95 -5.26 17.55 11.18
C GLY A 95 -6.18 16.34 11.00
N ALA A 96 -6.46 15.88 9.78
CA ALA A 96 -7.17 14.62 9.56
C ALA A 96 -6.36 13.44 10.09
N GLU A 97 -7.03 12.35 10.47
CA GLU A 97 -6.37 11.12 10.89
C GLU A 97 -6.43 10.08 9.77
N ILE A 98 -5.28 9.57 9.36
CA ILE A 98 -5.16 8.54 8.32
C ILE A 98 -4.47 7.30 8.87
N GLY A 99 -4.78 6.13 8.31
CA GLY A 99 -3.99 4.93 8.61
C GLY A 99 -2.55 5.12 8.17
N TYR A 100 -1.60 4.71 9.01
CA TYR A 100 -0.17 4.90 8.76
C TYR A 100 0.62 3.62 9.03
N GLY A 101 1.15 3.01 7.98
CA GLY A 101 1.94 1.78 8.06
C GLY A 101 1.12 0.52 8.36
N THR A 102 1.82 -0.56 8.70
CA THR A 102 1.21 -1.85 9.06
C THR A 102 0.79 -1.83 10.54
N PRO A 103 -0.37 -2.42 10.89
CA PRO A 103 -0.76 -2.59 12.29
C PRO A 103 0.33 -3.29 13.10
N MET A 104 0.52 -2.82 14.34
CA MET A 104 1.44 -3.45 15.30
C MET A 104 0.70 -4.47 16.17
N GLU A 105 1.43 -5.17 17.04
CA GLU A 105 0.87 -6.10 18.01
C GLU A 105 1.19 -5.63 19.42
N ARG A 106 0.22 -5.75 20.34
CA ARG A 106 0.47 -5.67 21.79
C ARG A 106 0.21 -7.02 22.43
N MET A 107 0.97 -7.32 23.49
CA MET A 107 0.76 -8.52 24.30
C MET A 107 -0.21 -8.19 25.44
N VAL A 108 -1.26 -8.99 25.60
CA VAL A 108 -2.26 -8.83 26.66
C VAL A 108 -2.50 -10.16 27.37
N GLU A 109 -2.62 -10.11 28.69
CA GLU A 109 -3.05 -11.26 29.48
C GLU A 109 -4.58 -11.32 29.45
N VAL A 110 -5.13 -12.49 29.18
CA VAL A 110 -6.57 -12.77 29.21
C VAL A 110 -6.85 -13.89 30.19
N LYS A 111 -8.02 -13.83 30.82
CA LYS A 111 -8.52 -14.79 31.81
C LYS A 111 -9.85 -15.37 31.35
N ILE A 112 -10.23 -16.51 31.93
CA ILE A 112 -11.54 -17.09 31.70
C ILE A 112 -12.62 -16.09 32.14
N GLY A 113 -13.48 -15.68 31.20
CA GLY A 113 -14.53 -14.68 31.42
C GLY A 113 -14.25 -13.29 30.82
N ASP A 114 -13.04 -13.03 30.33
CA ASP A 114 -12.72 -11.76 29.67
C ASP A 114 -13.42 -11.60 28.32
N ASN A 115 -13.80 -10.37 27.97
CA ASN A 115 -14.37 -10.05 26.66
C ASN A 115 -13.25 -9.80 25.64
N LEU A 116 -12.93 -10.81 24.83
CA LEU A 116 -11.93 -10.71 23.78
C LEU A 116 -12.22 -9.59 22.76
N GLN A 117 -13.50 -9.29 22.49
CA GLN A 117 -13.89 -8.24 21.56
C GLN A 117 -13.50 -6.85 22.06
N ALA A 118 -13.54 -6.63 23.38
CA ALA A 118 -13.15 -5.37 24.00
C ALA A 118 -11.63 -5.15 24.04
N LEU A 119 -10.83 -6.18 23.70
CA LEU A 119 -9.37 -6.06 23.60
C LEU A 119 -8.91 -5.73 22.18
N MET A 120 -9.81 -5.86 21.21
CA MET A 120 -9.59 -5.51 19.81
C MET A 120 -9.92 -4.03 19.55
N GLY A 121 -9.33 -3.46 18.49
CA GLY A 121 -9.63 -2.08 18.07
C GLY A 121 -8.76 -1.00 18.70
N ALA A 122 -7.69 -1.39 19.40
CA ALA A 122 -6.72 -0.44 19.93
C ALA A 122 -6.05 0.34 18.79
N GLU A 123 -5.83 1.64 19.00
CA GLU A 123 -5.19 2.55 18.06
C GLU A 123 -4.12 3.38 18.76
N ILE A 124 -3.04 3.67 18.03
CA ILE A 124 -2.04 4.66 18.41
C ILE A 124 -2.17 5.83 17.43
N LEU A 125 -2.37 7.03 17.96
CA LEU A 125 -2.33 8.25 17.16
C LEU A 125 -0.94 8.87 17.24
N THR A 126 -0.36 9.16 16.07
CA THR A 126 0.95 9.82 15.95
C THR A 126 0.85 11.17 15.25
N GLU A 127 1.75 12.08 15.60
CA GLU A 127 2.01 13.34 14.88
C GLU A 127 3.52 13.43 14.66
N ASP A 128 3.97 13.50 13.40
CA ASP A 128 5.39 13.54 13.02
C ASP A 128 6.28 12.49 13.70
N GLY A 129 5.77 11.25 13.77
CA GLY A 129 6.48 10.12 14.38
C GLY A 129 6.45 10.09 15.91
N LYS A 130 5.79 11.06 16.56
CA LYS A 130 5.59 11.08 18.02
C LYS A 130 4.21 10.56 18.36
N ILE A 131 4.12 9.71 19.39
CA ILE A 131 2.83 9.24 19.91
C ILE A 131 2.14 10.38 20.67
N ILE A 132 0.90 10.68 20.30
CA ILE A 132 0.09 11.73 20.94
C ILE A 132 -1.15 11.17 21.64
N ALA A 133 -1.61 9.96 21.31
CA ALA A 133 -2.69 9.29 22.04
C ALA A 133 -2.63 7.76 21.91
N PHE A 134 -3.13 7.08 22.95
CA PHE A 134 -3.52 5.67 22.91
C PHE A 134 -5.04 5.58 23.03
N ARG A 135 -5.67 4.77 22.18
CA ARG A 135 -7.11 4.52 22.18
C ARG A 135 -7.30 3.00 22.28
N MET A 136 -8.15 2.53 23.18
CA MET A 136 -8.37 1.11 23.47
C MET A 136 -9.84 0.78 23.46
#